data_AF-C1B829-F1
#
_entry.id   AF-C1B829-F1
#
_cell.length_a   1.000
_cell.length_b   1.000
_cell.length_c   1.000
_cell.angle_alpha   90.00
_cell.angle_beta   90.00
_cell.angle_gamma   90.00
#
_symmetry.space_group_name_H-M   'P 1'
#
loop_
_entity.id
_entity.type
_entity.pdbx_description
1 polymer ?
#
loop_
_entity_poly.entity_id
_entity_poly.type
_entity_poly.pdbx_seq_one_letter_code
_entity_poly.pdbx_strand_id
1 'polypeptide(L)' 'MIRSWPSVIIGFVIPTVAILGGVLTLGRIHAVLFGFPVVFLWTFLCFPLTTLCLWVSWRFFDRSRYPDEEKTA' A
#
# COMPACT_ATOMS: atom_id res chain seq x y z
N MET A 1 -4.98 14.26 18.07
CA MET A 1 -3.56 14.54 17.70
C MET A 1 -3.02 13.37 16.88
N ILE A 2 -2.72 13.59 15.59
CA ILE A 2 -2.22 12.56 14.66
C ILE A 2 -0.74 12.26 15.01
N ARG A 3 -0.49 11.57 16.12
CA ARG A 3 0.85 11.27 16.63
C ARG A 3 1.23 9.82 16.38
N SER A 4 1.08 9.38 15.14
CA SER A 4 1.55 8.07 14.69
C SER A 4 2.18 8.20 13.30
N TRP A 5 3.31 8.92 13.27
CA TRP A 5 4.22 9.01 12.13
C TRP A 5 4.58 7.66 11.48
N PRO A 6 4.75 6.53 12.21
CA PRO A 6 5.14 5.28 11.58
C PRO A 6 4.03 4.69 10.69
N SER A 7 2.75 4.89 11.01
CA SER A 7 1.64 4.38 10.19
C SER A 7 1.58 5.09 8.85
N VAL A 8 1.78 6.41 8.87
CA VAL A 8 1.80 7.23 7.66
C VAL A 8 3.00 6.84 6.80
N ILE A 9 4.17 6.61 7.41
CA ILE A 9 5.35 6.15 6.70
C ILE A 9 5.12 4.77 6.07
N ILE A 10 4.57 3.79 6.79
CA ILE A 10 4.34 2.45 6.23
C ILE A 10 3.24 2.50 5.15
N GLY A 11 2.17 3.25 5.40
CA GLY A 11 1.07 3.48 4.47
C GLY A 11 1.47 4.25 3.20
N PHE A 12 2.58 4.99 3.23
CA PHE A 12 3.06 5.80 2.11
C PHE A 12 4.28 5.19 1.41
N VAL A 13 5.20 4.60 2.17
CA VAL A 13 6.42 3.96 1.66
C VAL A 13 6.07 2.71 0.86
N ILE A 14 5.15 1.87 1.33
CA ILE A 14 4.75 0.67 0.58
C ILE A 14 4.16 0.99 -0.80
N PRO A 15 3.15 1.87 -0.96
CA PRO A 15 2.63 2.20 -2.28
C PRO A 15 3.65 2.95 -3.12
N THR A 16 4.50 3.79 -2.52
CA THR A 16 5.57 4.49 -3.23
C THR A 16 6.59 3.52 -3.81
N VAL A 17 7.10 2.59 -3.00
CA VAL A 17 8.09 1.59 -3.43
C VAL A 17 7.49 0.64 -4.47
N ALA A 18 6.22 0.27 -4.31
CA ALA A 18 5.56 -0.55 -5.30
C ALA A 18 5.39 0.18 -6.63
N ILE A 19 4.84 1.40 -6.65
CA ILE A 19 4.67 2.18 -7.89
C ILE A 19 6.03 2.40 -8.58
N LEU A 20 7.05 2.82 -7.81
CA LEU A 20 8.41 3.01 -8.34
C LEU A 20 9.00 1.70 -8.87
N GLY A 21 8.91 0.62 -8.10
CA GLY A 21 9.42 -0.70 -8.49
C GLY A 21 8.76 -1.19 -9.78
N GLY A 22 7.44 -1.04 -9.88
CA GLY A 22 6.67 -1.33 -11.07
C GLY A 22 7.09 -0.54 -12.29
N VAL A 23 7.15 0.78 -12.17
CA VAL A 23 7.54 1.67 -13.28
C VAL A 23 9.00 1.42 -13.69
N LEU A 24 9.93 1.20 -12.75
CA LEU A 24 11.35 0.94 -13.07
C LEU A 24 11.55 -0.42 -13.75
N THR A 25 10.83 -1.45 -13.31
CA THR A 25 10.94 -2.80 -13.89
C THR A 25 10.17 -2.92 -15.20
N LEU A 26 8.91 -2.46 -15.26
CA LEU A 26 8.08 -2.52 -16.48
C LEU A 26 8.39 -1.42 -17.49
N GLY A 27 8.91 -0.26 -17.07
CA GLY A 27 9.30 0.79 -18.02
C GLY A 27 10.53 0.41 -18.84
N ARG A 28 11.40 -0.45 -18.29
CA ARG A 28 12.59 -0.96 -19.00
C ARG A 28 12.27 -2.14 -19.89
N ILE A 29 11.33 -2.98 -19.47
CA ILE A 29 10.92 -4.16 -20.23
C ILE A 29 9.65 -3.75 -20.96
N HIS A 30 9.73 -3.45 -22.25
CA HIS A 30 8.56 -3.43 -23.15
C HIS A 30 7.95 -4.85 -23.24
N ALA A 31 7.65 -5.46 -22.09
CA ALA A 31 7.06 -6.77 -21.97
C ALA A 31 5.63 -6.63 -22.44
N VAL A 32 5.37 -7.30 -23.55
CA VAL A 32 4.05 -7.49 -24.08
C VAL A 32 3.65 -8.90 -23.67
N LEU A 33 2.82 -9.04 -22.63
CA LEU A 33 2.25 -10.34 -22.31
C LEU A 33 1.13 -10.56 -23.32
N PHE A 34 1.30 -11.52 -24.23
CA PHE A 34 0.22 -11.98 -25.10
C PHE A 34 -0.38 -10.87 -26.01
N GLY A 35 0.43 -9.89 -26.41
CA GLY A 35 -0.03 -8.73 -27.20
C GLY A 35 -0.57 -7.56 -26.36
N PHE A 36 -0.68 -7.71 -25.02
CA PHE A 36 -1.16 -6.68 -24.11
C PHE A 36 -0.01 -6.01 -23.33
N PRO A 37 -0.02 -4.68 -23.15
CA PRO A 37 1.00 -3.99 -22.37
C PRO A 37 0.92 -4.42 -20.90
N VAL A 38 2.01 -4.96 -20.36
CA VAL A 38 2.10 -5.42 -18.96
C VAL A 38 1.89 -4.28 -17.96
N VAL A 39 2.06 -3.02 -18.41
CA VAL A 39 1.75 -1.81 -17.63
C VAL A 39 0.28 -1.80 -17.17
N PHE A 40 -0.66 -2.28 -17.99
CA PHE A 40 -2.07 -2.34 -17.58
C PHE A 40 -2.31 -3.31 -16.43
N LEU A 41 -1.69 -4.50 -16.49
CA LEU A 41 -1.72 -5.48 -15.39
C LEU A 41 -1.18 -4.86 -14.10
N TRP A 42 -0.09 -4.10 -14.21
CA TRP A 42 0.51 -3.40 -13.08
C TRP A 42 -0.39 -2.32 -12.49
N THR A 43 -1.02 -1.49 -13.33
CA THR A 43 -2.01 -0.50 -12.89
C THR A 43 -3.19 -1.19 -12.21
N PHE A 44 -3.65 -2.32 -12.75
CA PHE A 44 -4.71 -3.11 -12.13
C PHE A 44 -4.29 -3.69 -10.78
N LEU A 45 -3.02 -4.09 -10.64
CA LEU A 45 -2.43 -4.58 -9.39
C LEU A 45 -2.20 -3.47 -8.36
N CYS A 46 -2.04 -2.22 -8.80
CA CYS A 46 -1.92 -1.07 -7.89
C CYS A 46 -3.20 -0.84 -7.07
N PHE A 47 -4.39 -1.11 -7.62
CA PHE A 47 -5.67 -0.97 -6.91
C PHE A 47 -5.82 -1.88 -5.67
N PRO A 48 -5.67 -3.22 -5.78
CA PRO A 48 -5.71 -4.09 -4.62
C PRO A 48 -4.55 -3.79 -3.70
N LEU A 49 -3.39 -3.35 -4.21
CA LEU A 49 -2.25 -3.01 -3.39
C LEU A 49 -2.50 -1.79 -2.49
N THR A 50 -3.11 -0.71 -3.01
CA THR A 50 -3.52 0.43 -2.17
C THR A 50 -4.58 0.01 -1.15
N THR A 51 -5.55 -0.81 -1.54
CA THR A 51 -6.51 -1.41 -0.60
C THR A 51 -5.81 -2.24 0.49
N LEU A 52 -4.85 -3.09 0.11
CA LEU A 52 -4.13 -3.94 1.05
C LEU A 52 -3.24 -3.10 1.97
N CYS A 53 -2.66 -2.01 1.46
CA CYS A 53 -1.87 -1.08 2.24
C CYS A 53 -2.72 -0.39 3.32
N LEU A 54 -3.91 0.10 2.94
CA LEU A 54 -4.89 0.65 3.88
C LEU A 54 -5.36 -0.41 4.88
N TRP A 55 -5.63 -1.64 4.42
CA TRP A 55 -6.04 -2.75 5.26
C TRP A 55 -4.96 -3.15 6.27
N VAL A 56 -3.69 -3.23 5.85
CA VAL A 56 -2.56 -3.53 6.73
C VAL A 56 -2.32 -2.38 7.71
N SER A 57 -2.40 -1.12 7.25
CA SER A 57 -2.32 0.05 8.13
C SER A 57 -3.39 -0.03 9.23
N TRP A 58 -4.61 -0.43 8.88
CA TRP A 58 -5.68 -0.61 9.84
C TRP A 58 -5.41 -1.81 10.76
N ARG A 59 -5.07 -2.98 10.21
CA ARG A 59 -4.83 -4.23 10.96
C ARG A 59 -3.69 -4.13 11.98
N PHE A 60 -2.60 -3.43 11.63
CA PHE A 60 -1.42 -3.32 12.50
C PHE A 60 -1.52 -2.14 13.46
N PHE A 61 -2.06 -1.00 13.02
CA PHE A 61 -1.99 0.24 13.79
C PHE A 61 -3.27 0.54 14.58
N ASP A 62 -4.45 0.21 14.05
CA ASP A 62 -5.73 0.36 14.77
C ASP A 62 -5.81 -0.65 15.92
N ARG A 63 -5.40 -1.90 15.65
CA ARG A 63 -5.36 -2.96 16.67
C ARG A 63 -4.34 -2.71 17.78
N SER A 64 -3.22 -2.04 17.47
CA SER A 64 -2.21 -1.67 18.47
C SER A 64 -2.62 -0.46 19.32
N ARG A 65 -3.70 0.24 18.96
CA ARG A 65 -4.21 1.43 19.66
C ARG A 65 -5.59 1.25 20.30
N TYR A 66 -6.07 0.03 20.44
CA TYR A 66 -7.15 -0.27 21.39
C TYR A 66 -6.56 -0.79 22.72
N PRO A 67 -5.97 0.11 23.51
CA PRO A 67 -6.15 0.01 24.96
C PRO A 67 -6.72 1.32 25.53
N ASP A 68 -7.80 1.17 26.31
CA ASP A 68 -8.16 2.03 27.45
C ASP A 68 -9.15 3.21 27.28
N GLU A 69 -10.19 3.15 26.44
CA GLU A 69 -11.36 4.06 26.60
C GLU A 69 -12.59 3.39 27.28
N GLU A 70 -12.51 2.11 27.63
CA GLU A 70 -13.61 1.34 28.25
C GLU A 70 -13.59 1.31 29.79
N LYS A 71 -12.51 1.75 30.47
CA LYS A 71 -12.40 1.63 31.93
C LYS A 71 -12.80 2.87 32.74
N THR A 72 -13.49 3.84 32.15
CA THR A 72 -14.06 4.97 32.92
C THR A 72 -15.39 5.42 32.31
N ALA A 73 -16.44 4.63 32.53
CA ALA A 73 -17.82 5.07 32.47
C ALA A 73 -18.63 4.30 33.53
#